data_AF-A0A369N2P0-F1
#
_entry.id   AF-A0A369N2P0-F1
#
_cell.length_a   1.000
_cell.length_b   1.000
_cell.length_c   1.000
_cell.angle_alpha   90.00
_cell.angle_beta   90.00
_cell.angle_gamma   90.00
#
_symmetry.space_group_name_H-M   'P 1'
#
loop_
_entity.id
_entity.type
_entity.pdbx_description
1 polymer ?
#
loop_
_entity_poly.entity_id
_entity_poly.type
_entity_poly.pdbx_seq_one_letter_code
_entity_poly.pdbx_strand_id
1 'polypeptide(L)'
;MTKAVLLLGGSAQQLDSFEAARRLGYRTVLCDWDPNCPGRELADSFYEVSTIDREAVLRVARAESVDGVVSYASDASAPVAAWVSERLGLPGNPCESVAMLCDKGRFRAFLAENGFAVPDNVVANSGDRSAAKSAAQMIGLPLVVKPVDSAGSRGVSVVRDFSELVAAFNRACEFSRKGEVVMESYIETATAGRVIEAELFVEGGKIISWGLMSAYRDLSLNGVVPSCYIHPMDECSRVNASVHEVLSALVARAGIVQGAMNIELIANKSGDIYIIDVGPRNGGNYLPRFFSYISGDDIVEATLRIAVGDPSGLKHFEQSKDGLWVQFMHYAQTSGIFNGFEFTKEYEGAHVETHLYKELGSHVEPLESISDSIGVSLLHFPSESDPGALSARLPAMCRPKIH
;
A
#
# COMPACT_ATOMS: atom_id res chain seq x y z
N MET A 1 18.87 19.94 19.77
CA MET A 1 17.53 20.51 19.56
C MET A 1 16.58 19.34 19.33
N THR A 2 15.32 19.47 19.74
CA THR A 2 14.30 18.48 19.42
C THR A 2 14.04 18.51 17.92
N LYS A 3 14.13 17.34 17.25
CA LYS A 3 13.87 17.25 15.82
C LYS A 3 12.38 17.46 15.52
N ALA A 4 12.06 18.07 14.39
CA ALA A 4 10.70 18.27 13.92
C ALA A 4 10.43 17.48 12.63
N VAL A 5 9.33 16.75 12.58
CA VAL A 5 8.92 15.97 11.39
C VAL A 5 7.58 16.49 10.86
N LEU A 6 7.52 16.75 9.56
CA LEU A 6 6.30 17.07 8.85
C LEU A 6 5.62 15.79 8.36
N LEU A 7 4.43 15.51 8.88
CA LEU A 7 3.58 14.39 8.49
C LEU A 7 2.55 14.87 7.46
N LEU A 8 2.50 14.20 6.31
CA LEU A 8 1.53 14.49 5.25
C LEU A 8 0.33 13.55 5.38
N GLY A 9 -0.73 14.05 6.02
CA GLY A 9 -1.99 13.35 6.26
C GLY A 9 -2.16 12.88 7.70
N GLY A 10 -3.37 13.03 8.22
CA GLY A 10 -3.77 12.68 9.59
C GLY A 10 -4.93 11.69 9.65
N SER A 11 -5.10 10.83 8.65
CA SER A 11 -6.18 9.82 8.64
C SER A 11 -5.96 8.72 9.68
N ALA A 12 -6.99 7.93 9.97
CA ALA A 12 -6.93 6.83 10.95
C ALA A 12 -5.77 5.85 10.70
N GLN A 13 -5.45 5.56 9.43
CA GLN A 13 -4.34 4.66 9.07
C GLN A 13 -2.95 5.26 9.29
N GLN A 14 -2.86 6.56 9.61
CA GLN A 14 -1.59 7.28 9.75
C GLN A 14 -1.24 7.59 11.21
N LEU A 15 -2.12 7.26 12.16
CA LEU A 15 -1.96 7.61 13.58
C LEU A 15 -0.73 6.96 14.23
N ASP A 16 -0.34 5.75 13.80
CA ASP A 16 0.88 5.08 14.27
C ASP A 16 2.12 5.97 14.13
N SER A 17 2.19 6.80 13.09
CA SER A 17 3.32 7.70 12.86
C SER A 17 3.42 8.82 13.90
N PHE A 18 2.28 9.30 14.42
CA PHE A 18 2.25 10.29 15.49
C PHE A 18 2.65 9.68 16.83
N GLU A 19 2.16 8.47 17.12
CA GLU A 19 2.53 7.75 18.33
C GLU A 19 4.02 7.43 18.37
N ALA A 20 4.59 7.00 17.24
CA ALA A 20 6.02 6.75 17.10
C ALA A 20 6.85 8.04 17.22
N ALA A 21 6.41 9.14 16.60
CA ALA A 21 7.09 10.43 16.74
C ALA A 21 7.14 10.90 18.20
N ARG A 22 6.04 10.71 18.95
CA ARG A 22 5.98 10.99 20.39
C ARG A 22 6.94 10.11 21.19
N ARG A 23 7.06 8.81 20.90
CA ARG A 23 8.03 7.90 21.56
C ARG A 23 9.47 8.33 21.31
N LEU A 24 9.78 8.79 20.09
CA LEU A 24 11.10 9.33 19.70
C LEU A 24 11.36 10.74 20.26
N GLY A 25 10.34 11.40 20.82
CA GLY A 25 10.42 12.77 21.31
C GLY A 25 10.55 13.80 20.19
N TYR A 26 10.09 13.49 18.98
CA TYR A 26 10.04 14.43 17.86
C TYR A 26 8.83 15.35 17.96
N ARG A 27 9.00 16.60 17.53
CA ARG A 27 7.88 17.53 17.33
C ARG A 27 7.19 17.23 16.01
N THR A 28 5.87 17.11 16.03
CA THR A 28 5.06 16.77 14.86
C THR A 28 4.39 18.01 14.27
N VAL A 29 4.53 18.16 12.96
CA VAL A 29 3.79 19.15 12.17
C VAL A 29 2.91 18.37 11.22
N LEU A 30 1.62 18.69 11.16
CA LEU A 30 0.66 18.03 10.27
C LEU A 30 0.16 18.99 9.19
N CYS A 31 0.20 18.53 7.94
CA CYS A 31 -0.60 19.09 6.85
C CYS A 31 -1.70 18.10 6.47
N ASP A 32 -2.95 18.54 6.55
CA ASP A 32 -4.11 17.83 5.99
C ASP A 32 -5.12 18.85 5.46
N TRP A 33 -5.90 18.48 4.45
CA TRP A 33 -6.98 19.34 3.95
C TRP A 33 -8.25 19.22 4.80
N ASP A 34 -8.42 18.11 5.52
CA ASP A 34 -9.56 17.91 6.42
C ASP A 34 -9.23 18.47 7.82
N PRO A 35 -9.89 19.56 8.25
CA PRO A 35 -9.67 20.12 9.59
C PRO A 35 -10.14 19.20 10.72
N ASN A 36 -10.90 18.14 10.41
CA ASN A 36 -11.39 17.16 11.38
C ASN A 36 -10.64 15.82 11.32
N CYS A 37 -9.51 15.76 10.59
CA CYS A 37 -8.73 14.53 10.53
C CYS A 37 -8.27 14.08 11.95
N PRO A 38 -8.34 12.79 12.28
CA PRO A 38 -8.03 12.31 13.64
C PRO A 38 -6.62 12.67 14.14
N GLY A 39 -5.64 12.72 13.23
CA GLY A 39 -4.25 13.09 13.56
C GLY A 39 -4.08 14.51 14.08
N ARG A 40 -5.07 15.40 13.89
CA ARG A 40 -5.03 16.77 14.40
C ARG A 40 -4.90 16.83 15.92
N GLU A 41 -5.56 15.92 16.64
CA GLU A 41 -5.50 15.90 18.12
C GLU A 41 -4.15 15.39 18.64
N LEU A 42 -3.37 14.71 17.80
CA LEU A 42 -2.07 14.15 18.15
C LEU A 42 -0.90 15.05 17.73
N ALA A 43 -1.11 15.98 16.79
CA ALA A 43 -0.07 16.83 16.24
C ALA A 43 0.27 18.01 17.17
N ASP A 44 1.55 18.37 17.27
CA ASP A 44 1.97 19.59 17.98
C ASP A 44 1.58 20.87 17.23
N SER A 45 1.47 20.79 15.89
CA SER A 45 1.05 21.90 15.03
C SER A 45 0.27 21.38 13.82
N PHE A 46 -0.82 22.05 13.47
CA PHE A 46 -1.70 21.68 12.37
C PHE A 46 -1.86 22.82 11.37
N TYR A 47 -1.78 22.47 10.09
CA TYR A 47 -2.01 23.35 8.95
C TYR A 47 -3.06 22.74 8.04
N GLU A 48 -4.16 23.48 7.80
CA GLU A 48 -5.20 23.11 6.84
C GLU A 48 -4.69 23.32 5.42
N VAL A 49 -3.85 22.38 4.97
CA VAL A 49 -3.10 22.40 3.71
C VAL A 49 -3.20 21.02 3.09
N SER A 50 -3.65 20.98 1.84
CA SER A 50 -3.68 19.73 1.07
C SER A 50 -2.28 19.14 0.95
N THR A 51 -2.17 17.84 1.25
CA THR A 51 -0.91 17.08 1.17
C THR A 51 -0.34 16.98 -0.26
N ILE A 52 -1.15 17.30 -1.27
CA ILE A 52 -0.76 17.34 -2.67
C ILE A 52 -0.45 18.76 -3.18
N ASP A 53 -0.66 19.81 -2.38
CA ASP A 53 -0.20 21.18 -2.70
C ASP A 53 1.26 21.36 -2.27
N ARG A 54 2.17 20.96 -3.16
CA ARG A 54 3.61 20.99 -2.88
C ARG A 54 4.15 22.36 -2.46
N GLU A 55 3.61 23.45 -3.02
CA GLU A 55 4.09 24.81 -2.72
C GLU A 55 3.62 25.25 -1.33
N ALA A 56 2.39 24.91 -0.94
CA ALA A 56 1.89 25.16 0.41
C ALA A 56 2.64 24.33 1.46
N VAL A 57 2.84 23.04 1.19
CA VAL A 57 3.61 22.16 2.08
C VAL A 57 5.05 22.67 2.25
N LEU A 58 5.71 23.14 1.18
CA LEU A 58 7.04 23.74 1.27
C LEU A 58 7.07 25.01 2.14
N ARG A 59 6.05 25.86 2.07
CA ARG A 59 5.95 27.05 2.93
C ARG A 59 5.85 26.65 4.40
N VAL A 60 5.02 25.66 4.72
CA VAL A 60 4.89 25.13 6.10
C VAL A 60 6.21 24.52 6.57
N ALA A 61 6.81 23.62 5.78
CA ALA A 61 8.08 22.98 6.11
C ALA A 61 9.20 23.98 6.43
N ARG A 62 9.28 25.09 5.69
CA ARG A 62 10.24 26.19 5.95
C ARG A 62 9.92 26.96 7.21
N ALA A 63 8.66 27.37 7.40
CA ALA A 63 8.24 28.13 8.56
C ALA A 63 8.48 27.35 9.85
N GLU A 64 8.27 26.04 9.81
CA GLU A 64 8.43 25.12 10.92
C GLU A 64 9.86 24.60 11.10
N SER A 65 10.77 24.90 10.17
CA SER A 65 12.17 24.44 10.18
C SER A 65 12.27 22.94 10.43
N VAL A 66 11.51 22.15 9.67
CA VAL A 66 11.43 20.69 9.87
C VAL A 66 12.73 19.99 9.45
N ASP A 67 13.07 18.92 10.15
CA ASP A 67 14.24 18.07 9.89
C ASP A 67 13.93 16.92 8.92
N GLY A 68 12.66 16.63 8.67
CA GLY A 68 12.21 15.58 7.76
C GLY A 68 10.75 15.72 7.35
N VAL A 69 10.40 15.11 6.22
CA VAL A 69 9.03 15.06 5.69
C VAL A 69 8.66 13.61 5.43
N VAL A 70 7.51 13.17 5.95
CA VAL A 70 7.05 11.78 5.84
C VAL A 70 5.67 11.74 5.21
N SER A 71 5.57 10.95 4.13
CA SER A 71 4.30 10.52 3.55
C SER A 71 4.03 9.09 3.98
N TYR A 72 3.30 8.91 5.09
CA TYR A 72 2.98 7.59 5.63
C TYR A 72 1.71 7.05 4.98
N ALA A 73 1.74 5.81 4.48
CA ALA A 73 0.58 5.10 3.90
C ALA A 73 -0.15 5.83 2.74
N SER A 74 0.48 6.82 2.10
CA SER A 74 -0.15 7.63 1.04
C SER A 74 0.76 7.79 -0.18
N ASP A 75 0.34 7.21 -1.31
CA ASP A 75 1.04 7.36 -2.59
C ASP A 75 0.88 8.76 -3.18
N ALA A 76 -0.25 9.42 -2.91
CA ALA A 76 -0.55 10.73 -3.48
C ALA A 76 0.40 11.81 -2.95
N SER A 77 0.79 11.73 -1.67
CA SER A 77 1.67 12.69 -1.00
C SER A 77 3.16 12.32 -1.03
N ALA A 78 3.52 11.09 -1.43
CA ALA A 78 4.92 10.66 -1.49
C ALA A 78 5.77 11.52 -2.45
N PRO A 79 5.31 11.87 -3.67
CA PRO A 79 6.03 12.80 -4.54
C PRO A 79 6.21 14.20 -3.93
N VAL A 80 5.25 14.66 -3.13
CA VAL A 80 5.34 15.96 -2.45
C VAL A 80 6.38 15.92 -1.34
N ALA A 81 6.39 14.87 -0.51
CA ALA A 81 7.41 14.69 0.52
C ALA A 81 8.83 14.69 -0.08
N ALA A 82 9.05 13.91 -1.15
CA ALA A 82 10.35 13.85 -1.82
C ALA A 82 10.75 15.20 -2.43
N TRP A 83 9.82 15.90 -3.08
CA TRP A 83 10.07 17.22 -3.68
C TRP A 83 10.41 18.28 -2.62
N VAL A 84 9.69 18.31 -1.49
CA VAL A 84 9.97 19.23 -0.39
C VAL A 84 11.31 18.91 0.26
N SER A 85 11.61 17.64 0.53
CA SER A 85 12.91 17.22 1.08
C SER A 85 14.05 17.67 0.17
N GLU A 86 13.98 17.40 -1.13
CA GLU A 86 14.99 17.82 -2.11
C GLU A 86 15.18 19.35 -2.14
N ARG A 87 14.08 20.11 -2.10
CA ARG A 87 14.12 21.58 -2.16
C ARG A 87 14.71 22.23 -0.91
N LEU A 88 14.63 21.55 0.22
CA LEU A 88 15.14 21.99 1.52
C LEU A 88 16.49 21.36 1.88
N GLY A 89 16.98 20.38 1.10
CA GLY A 89 18.19 19.63 1.41
C GLY A 89 18.02 18.71 2.62
N LEU A 90 16.79 18.23 2.88
CA LEU A 90 16.49 17.25 3.91
C LEU A 90 16.76 15.83 3.40
N PRO A 91 16.95 14.85 4.30
CA PRO A 91 17.01 13.44 3.93
C PRO A 91 15.77 13.01 3.13
N GLY A 92 15.98 12.19 2.10
CA GLY A 92 14.91 11.72 1.24
C GLY A 92 15.41 11.03 -0.02
N ASN A 93 14.48 10.44 -0.77
CA ASN A 93 14.74 9.90 -2.10
C ASN A 93 14.67 11.00 -3.17
N PRO A 94 15.33 10.83 -4.33
CA PRO A 94 15.21 11.78 -5.44
C PRO A 94 13.76 11.99 -5.85
N CYS A 95 13.34 13.24 -6.05
CA CYS A 95 11.94 13.54 -6.30
C CYS A 95 11.41 12.90 -7.61
N GLU A 96 12.26 12.83 -8.63
CA GLU A 96 11.94 12.23 -9.93
C GLU A 96 11.76 10.71 -9.82
N SER A 97 12.59 10.03 -9.02
CA SER A 97 12.44 8.60 -8.76
C SER A 97 11.10 8.29 -8.11
N VAL A 98 10.74 9.03 -7.07
CA VAL A 98 9.45 8.86 -6.37
C VAL A 98 8.27 9.19 -7.28
N ALA A 99 8.36 10.27 -8.06
CA ALA A 99 7.32 10.67 -9.00
C ALA A 99 7.14 9.68 -10.17
N MET A 100 8.20 9.01 -10.60
CA MET A 100 8.15 7.95 -11.60
C MET A 100 7.47 6.70 -11.05
N LEU A 101 7.82 6.26 -9.84
CA LEU A 101 7.23 5.07 -9.21
C LEU A 101 5.73 5.23 -8.93
N CYS A 102 5.29 6.42 -8.50
CA CYS A 102 3.89 6.70 -8.21
C CYS A 102 3.00 6.93 -9.47
N ASP A 103 3.58 6.91 -10.67
CA ASP A 103 2.85 7.05 -11.93
C ASP A 103 2.90 5.74 -12.70
N LYS A 104 1.76 5.04 -12.79
CA LYS A 104 1.71 3.70 -13.37
C LYS A 104 2.12 3.69 -14.84
N GLY A 105 1.88 4.75 -15.61
CA GLY A 105 2.32 4.82 -17.01
C GLY A 105 3.84 4.92 -17.12
N ARG A 106 4.43 5.89 -16.40
CA ARG A 106 5.89 6.08 -16.35
C ARG A 106 6.59 4.88 -15.74
N PHE A 107 5.99 4.25 -14.74
CA PHE A 107 6.52 3.06 -14.09
C PHE A 107 6.58 1.88 -15.06
N ARG A 108 5.55 1.65 -15.90
CA ARG A 108 5.59 0.60 -16.94
C ARG A 108 6.69 0.84 -17.96
N ALA A 109 6.88 2.08 -18.40
CA ALA A 109 7.98 2.45 -19.29
C ALA A 109 9.34 2.17 -18.64
N PHE A 110 9.54 2.62 -17.39
CA PHE A 110 10.75 2.36 -16.62
C PHE A 110 11.04 0.86 -16.49
N LEU A 111 10.02 0.06 -16.15
CA LEU A 111 10.18 -1.39 -16.02
C LEU A 111 10.64 -2.02 -17.34
N ALA A 112 10.03 -1.63 -18.47
CA ALA A 112 10.37 -2.15 -19.79
C ALA A 112 11.79 -1.76 -20.22
N GLU A 113 12.17 -0.48 -20.06
CA GLU A 113 13.49 0.05 -20.40
C GLU A 113 14.62 -0.61 -19.59
N ASN A 114 14.29 -1.08 -18.38
CA ASN A 114 15.23 -1.75 -17.50
C ASN A 114 15.17 -3.29 -17.61
N GLY A 115 14.35 -3.86 -18.49
CA GLY A 115 14.30 -5.31 -18.71
C GLY A 115 13.62 -6.10 -17.58
N PHE A 116 12.69 -5.47 -16.85
CA PHE A 116 11.75 -6.19 -15.99
C PHE A 116 10.60 -6.75 -16.83
N ALA A 117 9.88 -7.75 -16.30
CA ALA A 117 8.66 -8.23 -16.93
C ALA A 117 7.56 -7.17 -16.80
N VAL A 118 6.89 -6.87 -17.91
CA VAL A 118 5.81 -5.88 -18.00
C VAL A 118 4.68 -6.47 -18.83
N PRO A 119 3.41 -6.33 -18.43
CA PRO A 119 2.30 -6.69 -19.30
C PRO A 119 2.27 -5.78 -20.53
N ASP A 120 1.76 -6.28 -21.65
CA ASP A 120 1.43 -5.41 -22.78
C ASP A 120 0.48 -4.31 -22.29
N ASN A 121 0.85 -3.05 -22.52
CA ASN A 121 0.15 -1.92 -21.93
C ASN A 121 0.13 -0.71 -22.88
N VAL A 122 -0.89 0.13 -22.71
CA VAL A 122 -1.05 1.40 -23.40
C VAL A 122 -1.56 2.43 -22.39
N VAL A 123 -0.98 3.64 -22.44
CA VAL A 123 -1.49 4.80 -21.71
C VAL A 123 -2.38 5.60 -22.65
N ALA A 124 -3.61 5.88 -22.23
CA ALA A 124 -4.58 6.65 -22.99
C ALA A 124 -5.03 7.88 -22.20
N ASN A 125 -5.23 8.99 -22.91
CA ASN A 125 -5.81 10.20 -22.35
C ASN A 125 -7.33 10.04 -22.21
N SER A 126 -7.89 10.57 -21.13
CA SER A 126 -9.34 10.56 -20.84
C SER A 126 -10.20 11.15 -21.98
N GLY A 127 -9.66 12.11 -22.73
CA GLY A 127 -10.31 12.71 -23.90
C GLY A 127 -10.31 11.83 -25.16
N ASP A 128 -9.51 10.76 -25.22
CA ASP A 128 -9.32 9.94 -26.42
C ASP A 128 -9.89 8.52 -26.26
N ARG A 129 -11.22 8.44 -26.32
CA ARG A 129 -11.95 7.16 -26.26
C ARG A 129 -11.67 6.24 -27.44
N SER A 130 -11.24 6.78 -28.59
CA SER A 130 -10.82 5.98 -29.75
C SER A 130 -9.53 5.23 -29.45
N ALA A 131 -8.53 5.89 -28.87
CA ALA A 131 -7.29 5.25 -28.45
C ALA A 131 -7.55 4.12 -27.47
N ALA A 132 -8.49 4.29 -26.53
CA ALA A 132 -8.89 3.22 -25.61
C ALA A 132 -9.46 1.99 -26.34
N LYS A 133 -10.30 2.16 -27.37
CA LYS A 133 -10.80 1.00 -28.14
C LYS A 133 -9.70 0.31 -28.93
N SER A 134 -8.83 1.09 -29.58
CA SER A 134 -7.71 0.55 -30.35
C SER A 134 -6.70 -0.17 -29.46
N ALA A 135 -6.41 0.37 -28.27
CA ALA A 135 -5.57 -0.26 -27.27
C ALA A 135 -6.14 -1.60 -26.81
N ALA A 136 -7.45 -1.66 -26.53
CA ALA A 136 -8.09 -2.90 -26.08
C ALA A 136 -8.08 -3.99 -27.17
N GLN A 137 -8.21 -3.59 -28.43
CA GLN A 137 -8.10 -4.50 -29.58
C GLN A 137 -6.67 -5.01 -29.79
N MET A 138 -5.68 -4.16 -29.55
CA MET A 138 -4.27 -4.52 -29.68
C MET A 138 -3.81 -5.48 -28.56
N ILE A 139 -4.19 -5.17 -27.32
CA ILE A 139 -3.80 -5.94 -26.14
C ILE A 139 -4.60 -7.26 -26.06
N GLY A 140 -5.90 -7.21 -26.36
CA GLY A 140 -6.81 -8.35 -26.18
C GLY A 140 -7.46 -8.40 -24.79
N LEU A 141 -8.28 -9.44 -24.57
CA LEU A 141 -8.99 -9.69 -23.32
C LEU A 141 -8.46 -10.99 -22.66
N PRO A 142 -8.49 -11.10 -21.32
CA PRO A 142 -8.95 -10.07 -20.37
C PRO A 142 -7.96 -8.90 -20.21
N LEU A 143 -8.51 -7.71 -19.95
CA LEU A 143 -7.77 -6.45 -19.86
C LEU A 143 -8.00 -5.81 -18.48
N VAL A 144 -6.95 -5.21 -17.90
CA VAL A 144 -7.05 -4.36 -16.72
C VAL A 144 -7.07 -2.89 -17.15
N VAL A 145 -8.03 -2.12 -16.65
CA VAL A 145 -8.15 -0.68 -16.88
C VAL A 145 -8.03 0.04 -15.54
N LYS A 146 -7.11 1.00 -15.41
CA LYS A 146 -6.84 1.70 -14.15
C LYS A 146 -6.30 3.12 -14.34
N PRO A 147 -6.59 4.07 -13.43
CA PRO A 147 -5.98 5.39 -13.43
C PRO A 147 -4.45 5.31 -13.26
N VAL A 148 -3.70 6.24 -13.85
CA VAL A 148 -2.23 6.27 -13.72
C VAL A 148 -1.76 6.62 -12.29
N ASP A 149 -2.58 7.36 -11.54
CA ASP A 149 -2.16 8.10 -10.35
C ASP A 149 -3.13 7.94 -9.17
N SER A 150 -3.85 6.81 -9.12
CA SER A 150 -4.67 6.42 -7.95
C SER A 150 -4.11 5.19 -7.24
N ALA A 151 -4.61 4.97 -6.04
CA ALA A 151 -4.19 3.94 -5.09
C ALA A 151 -5.41 3.29 -4.40
N GLY A 152 -5.16 2.17 -3.71
CA GLY A 152 -6.19 1.42 -2.99
C GLY A 152 -7.22 0.76 -3.91
N SER A 153 -6.79 0.33 -5.10
CA SER A 153 -7.64 -0.29 -6.13
C SER A 153 -8.80 0.56 -6.65
N ARG A 154 -8.84 1.86 -6.35
CA ARG A 154 -9.88 2.78 -6.81
C ARG A 154 -9.77 3.01 -8.32
N GLY A 155 -10.90 2.85 -9.01
CA GLY A 155 -10.97 3.00 -10.46
C GLY A 155 -10.33 1.85 -11.25
N VAL A 156 -9.96 0.75 -10.61
CA VAL A 156 -9.44 -0.45 -11.27
C VAL A 156 -10.60 -1.33 -11.73
N SER A 157 -10.52 -1.88 -12.94
CA SER A 157 -11.53 -2.81 -13.47
C SER A 157 -10.88 -3.89 -14.32
N VAL A 158 -11.37 -5.13 -14.19
CA VAL A 158 -11.00 -6.24 -15.08
C VAL A 158 -12.11 -6.37 -16.12
N VAL A 159 -11.78 -6.06 -17.36
CA VAL A 159 -12.66 -6.13 -18.53
C VAL A 159 -12.52 -7.53 -19.14
N ARG A 160 -13.62 -8.28 -19.17
CA ARG A 160 -13.68 -9.62 -19.78
C ARG A 160 -14.50 -9.64 -21.06
N ASP A 161 -15.33 -8.62 -21.27
CA ASP A 161 -16.08 -8.39 -22.49
C ASP A 161 -15.89 -6.95 -22.98
N PHE A 162 -15.75 -6.75 -24.29
CA PHE A 162 -15.54 -5.41 -24.88
C PHE A 162 -16.69 -4.43 -24.59
N SER A 163 -17.89 -4.92 -24.30
CA SER A 163 -19.04 -4.08 -23.90
C SER A 163 -18.81 -3.37 -22.56
N GLU A 164 -17.96 -3.93 -21.68
CA GLU A 164 -17.63 -3.37 -20.36
C GLU A 164 -16.57 -2.25 -20.46
N LEU A 165 -15.79 -2.22 -21.55
CA LEU A 165 -14.61 -1.35 -21.71
C LEU A 165 -14.93 0.13 -21.50
N VAL A 166 -16.04 0.62 -22.05
CA VAL A 166 -16.40 2.05 -21.97
C VAL A 166 -16.72 2.44 -20.52
N ALA A 167 -17.44 1.57 -19.80
CA ALA A 167 -17.77 1.82 -18.39
C ALA A 167 -16.50 1.78 -17.52
N ALA A 168 -15.65 0.78 -17.72
CA ALA A 168 -14.36 0.66 -17.03
C ALA A 168 -13.44 1.86 -17.27
N PHE A 169 -13.34 2.32 -18.54
CA PHE A 169 -12.52 3.48 -18.90
C PHE A 169 -13.04 4.78 -18.26
N ASN A 170 -14.35 5.02 -18.31
CA ASN A 170 -14.94 6.20 -17.66
C ASN A 170 -14.71 6.17 -16.14
N ARG A 171 -14.91 5.01 -15.49
CA ARG A 171 -14.63 4.84 -14.07
C ARG A 171 -13.16 5.14 -13.76
N ALA A 172 -12.22 4.62 -14.54
CA ALA A 172 -10.80 4.93 -14.34
C ALA A 172 -10.49 6.43 -14.51
N CYS A 173 -11.12 7.11 -15.47
CA CYS A 173 -10.96 8.56 -15.68
C CYS A 173 -11.45 9.37 -14.48
N GLU A 174 -12.57 9.00 -13.85
CA GLU A 174 -13.12 9.68 -12.66
C GLU A 174 -12.12 9.73 -11.49
N PHE A 175 -11.24 8.72 -11.40
CA PHE A 175 -10.25 8.61 -10.32
C PHE A 175 -8.83 9.02 -10.74
N SER A 176 -8.60 9.45 -11.98
CA SER A 176 -7.29 9.97 -12.40
C SER A 176 -7.24 11.49 -12.28
N ARG A 177 -6.28 12.01 -11.51
CA ARG A 177 -6.11 13.46 -11.35
C ARG A 177 -5.40 14.07 -12.56
N LYS A 178 -4.57 13.27 -13.25
CA LYS A 178 -3.92 13.63 -14.52
C LYS A 178 -4.83 13.49 -15.74
N GLY A 179 -5.94 12.76 -15.60
CA GLY A 179 -6.83 12.44 -16.73
C GLY A 179 -6.20 11.42 -17.68
N GLU A 180 -5.37 10.52 -17.19
CA GLU A 180 -4.70 9.46 -17.95
C GLU A 180 -5.04 8.08 -17.35
N VAL A 181 -5.19 7.08 -18.23
CA VAL A 181 -5.58 5.72 -17.87
C VAL A 181 -4.58 4.74 -18.47
N VAL A 182 -4.13 3.79 -17.66
CA VAL A 182 -3.37 2.62 -18.13
C VAL A 182 -4.33 1.50 -18.45
N MET A 183 -4.17 0.94 -19.63
CA MET A 183 -4.79 -0.32 -20.03
C MET A 183 -3.70 -1.36 -20.23
N GLU A 184 -3.83 -2.52 -19.60
CA GLU A 184 -2.81 -3.56 -19.66
C GLU A 184 -3.39 -4.97 -19.70
N SER A 185 -2.65 -5.91 -20.27
CA SER A 185 -3.01 -7.33 -20.25
C SER A 185 -3.21 -7.80 -18.82
N TYR A 186 -4.29 -8.55 -18.58
CA TYR A 186 -4.50 -9.22 -17.31
C TYR A 186 -3.46 -10.35 -17.15
N ILE A 187 -2.69 -10.29 -16.06
CA ILE A 187 -1.69 -11.32 -15.75
C ILE A 187 -2.37 -12.42 -14.93
N GLU A 188 -2.41 -13.63 -15.46
CA GLU A 188 -2.88 -14.79 -14.70
C GLU A 188 -1.87 -15.17 -13.61
N THR A 189 -2.34 -15.15 -12.36
CA THR A 189 -1.56 -15.59 -11.19
C THR A 189 -1.36 -17.11 -11.22
N ALA A 190 -0.24 -17.58 -10.65
CA ALA A 190 0.01 -19.01 -10.47
C ALA A 190 -1.08 -19.69 -9.62
N THR A 191 -1.60 -18.96 -8.63
CA THR A 191 -2.73 -19.36 -7.80
C THR A 191 -3.81 -18.30 -7.87
N ALA A 192 -5.04 -18.70 -8.26
CA ALA A 192 -6.14 -17.77 -8.48
C ALA A 192 -6.43 -16.92 -7.23
N GLY A 193 -6.60 -15.61 -7.42
CA GLY A 193 -6.92 -14.68 -6.34
C GLY A 193 -5.77 -14.39 -5.36
N ARG A 194 -4.55 -14.85 -5.66
CA ARG A 194 -3.36 -14.61 -4.85
C ARG A 194 -2.37 -13.70 -5.56
N VAL A 195 -1.95 -12.65 -4.88
CA VAL A 195 -0.82 -11.79 -5.29
C VAL A 195 0.23 -11.78 -4.19
N ILE A 196 1.43 -11.34 -4.53
CA ILE A 196 2.57 -11.25 -3.61
C ILE A 196 2.63 -9.81 -3.12
N GLU A 197 2.63 -9.62 -1.81
CA GLU A 197 2.89 -8.33 -1.20
C GLU A 197 4.30 -8.33 -0.58
N ALA A 198 5.09 -7.31 -0.88
CA ALA A 198 6.41 -7.11 -0.29
C ALA A 198 6.45 -5.81 0.51
N GLU A 199 6.80 -5.92 1.79
CA GLU A 199 7.19 -4.78 2.63
C GLU A 199 8.72 -4.76 2.70
N LEU A 200 9.33 -3.66 2.25
CA LEU A 200 10.78 -3.47 2.24
C LEU A 200 11.16 -2.25 3.05
N PHE A 201 12.37 -2.27 3.60
CA PHE A 201 13.03 -1.09 4.13
C PHE A 201 14.42 -0.94 3.50
N VAL A 202 14.67 0.24 2.93
CA VAL A 202 15.92 0.58 2.25
C VAL A 202 16.75 1.51 3.14
N GLU A 203 18.05 1.27 3.22
CA GLU A 203 19.02 2.18 3.83
C GLU A 203 20.33 2.13 3.04
N GLY A 204 20.86 3.30 2.65
CA GLY A 204 22.07 3.39 1.83
C GLY A 204 21.94 2.72 0.45
N GLY A 205 20.74 2.71 -0.13
CA GLY A 205 20.45 2.10 -1.43
C GLY A 205 20.42 0.57 -1.43
N LYS A 206 20.30 -0.04 -0.25
CA LYS A 206 20.19 -1.50 -0.09
C LYS A 206 18.97 -1.85 0.74
N ILE A 207 18.31 -2.96 0.40
CA ILE A 207 17.26 -3.54 1.23
C ILE A 207 17.93 -4.09 2.48
N ILE A 208 17.55 -3.56 3.65
CA ILE A 208 18.09 -4.01 4.94
C ILE A 208 17.14 -4.95 5.66
N SER A 209 15.82 -4.75 5.50
CA SER A 209 14.76 -5.56 6.08
C SER A 209 13.65 -5.74 5.05
N TRP A 210 13.10 -6.94 4.94
CA TRP A 210 12.03 -7.23 4.00
C TRP A 210 11.17 -8.40 4.45
N GLY A 211 9.93 -8.47 3.95
CA GLY A 211 9.05 -9.60 4.17
C GLY A 211 8.08 -9.77 3.01
N LEU A 212 7.90 -11.02 2.60
CA LEU A 212 6.91 -11.41 1.59
C LEU A 212 5.67 -11.99 2.24
N MET A 213 4.51 -11.59 1.73
CA MET A 213 3.20 -12.05 2.16
C MET A 213 2.39 -12.54 0.96
N SER A 214 1.59 -13.58 1.18
CA SER A 214 0.50 -13.92 0.28
C SER A 214 -0.67 -12.99 0.56
N ALA A 215 -1.01 -12.12 -0.40
CA ALA A 215 -2.24 -11.33 -0.35
C ALA A 215 -3.37 -12.14 -1.02
N TYR A 216 -4.33 -12.58 -0.22
CA TYR A 216 -5.50 -13.29 -0.68
C TYR A 216 -6.63 -12.30 -0.96
N ARG A 217 -7.30 -12.48 -2.10
CA ARG A 217 -8.46 -11.69 -2.51
C ARG A 217 -9.71 -12.55 -2.43
N ASP A 218 -10.78 -11.97 -1.89
CA ASP A 218 -12.10 -12.63 -1.90
C ASP A 218 -12.70 -12.52 -3.31
N LEU A 219 -12.64 -13.62 -4.06
CA LEU A 219 -13.18 -13.70 -5.42
C LEU A 219 -14.71 -13.63 -5.48
N SER A 220 -15.41 -13.76 -4.34
CA SER A 220 -16.86 -13.58 -4.28
C SER A 220 -17.29 -12.10 -4.25
N LEU A 221 -16.33 -11.19 -4.01
CA LEU A 221 -16.52 -9.74 -4.03
C LEU A 221 -16.05 -9.16 -5.37
N ASN A 222 -15.30 -8.06 -5.36
CA ASN A 222 -14.74 -7.47 -6.58
C ASN A 222 -13.48 -8.17 -7.10
N GLY A 223 -12.86 -9.07 -6.32
CA GLY A 223 -11.64 -9.80 -6.71
C GLY A 223 -10.37 -8.95 -6.87
N VAL A 224 -10.40 -7.67 -6.47
CA VAL A 224 -9.27 -6.73 -6.58
C VAL A 224 -8.75 -6.28 -5.22
N VAL A 225 -9.62 -6.22 -4.20
CA VAL A 225 -9.22 -5.81 -2.84
C VAL A 225 -8.73 -7.03 -2.05
N PRO A 226 -7.53 -6.98 -1.42
CA PRO A 226 -7.08 -8.02 -0.51
C PRO A 226 -8.00 -8.16 0.71
N SER A 227 -8.41 -9.38 1.02
CA SER A 227 -9.17 -9.73 2.23
C SER A 227 -8.26 -10.11 3.39
N CYS A 228 -7.07 -10.65 3.10
CA CYS A 228 -6.03 -10.84 4.10
C CYS A 228 -4.62 -10.90 3.49
N TYR A 229 -3.62 -10.69 4.34
CA TYR A 229 -2.21 -10.94 4.07
C TYR A 229 -1.72 -12.01 5.02
N ILE A 230 -1.01 -13.02 4.50
CA ILE A 230 -0.45 -14.10 5.31
C ILE A 230 1.06 -14.15 5.10
N HIS A 231 1.81 -14.12 6.20
CA HIS A 231 3.27 -14.31 6.23
C HIS A 231 3.60 -15.61 6.99
N PRO A 232 4.60 -16.38 6.54
CA PRO A 232 5.32 -16.21 5.28
C PRO A 232 4.47 -16.49 4.03
N MET A 233 4.92 -15.97 2.90
CA MET A 233 4.32 -16.23 1.60
C MET A 233 4.32 -17.73 1.25
N ASP A 234 3.23 -18.17 0.61
CA ASP A 234 2.95 -19.53 0.17
C ASP A 234 3.44 -19.83 -1.24
N GLU A 235 4.74 -19.63 -1.47
CA GLU A 235 5.38 -19.95 -2.76
C GLU A 235 6.65 -20.75 -2.54
N CYS A 236 7.08 -21.46 -3.59
CA CYS A 236 8.32 -22.24 -3.51
C CYS A 236 9.54 -21.33 -3.36
N SER A 237 10.60 -21.83 -2.73
CA SER A 237 11.83 -21.09 -2.45
C SER A 237 12.48 -20.43 -3.68
N ARG A 238 12.29 -21.02 -4.87
CA ARG A 238 12.77 -20.46 -6.14
C ARG A 238 12.09 -19.13 -6.49
N VAL A 239 10.78 -19.03 -6.27
CA VAL A 239 10.02 -17.78 -6.47
C VAL A 239 10.50 -16.73 -5.48
N ASN A 240 10.67 -17.08 -4.20
CA ASN A 240 11.16 -16.15 -3.17
C ASN A 240 12.53 -15.54 -3.54
N ALA A 241 13.48 -16.36 -3.96
CA ALA A 241 14.81 -15.89 -4.36
C ALA A 241 14.73 -14.95 -5.59
N SER A 242 13.91 -15.32 -6.58
CA SER A 242 13.71 -14.51 -7.78
C SER A 242 13.07 -13.15 -7.45
N VAL A 243 12.11 -13.12 -6.51
CA VAL A 243 11.49 -11.88 -6.03
C VAL A 243 12.52 -10.97 -5.37
N HIS A 244 13.40 -11.48 -4.51
CA HIS A 244 14.45 -10.66 -3.88
C HIS A 244 15.39 -10.01 -4.89
N GLU A 245 15.81 -10.76 -5.93
CA GLU A 245 16.67 -10.24 -7.01
C GLU A 245 15.96 -9.14 -7.80
N VAL A 246 14.68 -9.35 -8.15
CA VAL A 246 13.84 -8.35 -8.84
C VAL A 246 13.68 -7.08 -8.00
N LEU A 247 13.39 -7.21 -6.71
CA LEU A 247 13.22 -6.08 -5.80
C LEU A 247 14.53 -5.31 -5.56
N SER A 248 15.64 -6.03 -5.41
CA SER A 248 16.97 -5.42 -5.28
C SER A 248 17.35 -4.63 -6.54
N ALA A 249 17.07 -5.20 -7.73
CA ALA A 249 17.29 -4.51 -9.00
C ALA A 249 16.38 -3.29 -9.16
N LEU A 250 15.11 -3.38 -8.72
CA LEU A 250 14.17 -2.26 -8.73
C LEU A 250 14.70 -1.10 -7.89
N VAL A 251 15.07 -1.36 -6.63
CA VAL A 251 15.63 -0.34 -5.70
C VAL A 251 16.84 0.34 -6.32
N ALA A 252 17.79 -0.45 -6.82
CA ALA A 252 19.03 0.07 -7.40
C ALA A 252 18.79 0.93 -8.65
N ARG A 253 17.96 0.45 -9.59
CA ARG A 253 17.70 1.12 -10.87
C ARG A 253 16.78 2.33 -10.75
N ALA A 254 15.85 2.30 -9.80
CA ALA A 254 15.02 3.45 -9.49
C ALA A 254 15.77 4.52 -8.69
N GLY A 255 16.95 4.21 -8.15
CA GLY A 255 17.75 5.14 -7.35
C GLY A 255 17.14 5.43 -5.98
N ILE A 256 16.41 4.46 -5.41
CA ILE A 256 15.88 4.58 -4.06
C ILE A 256 17.01 4.32 -3.07
N VAL A 257 17.21 5.27 -2.16
CA VAL A 257 18.34 5.27 -1.21
C VAL A 257 17.91 5.01 0.22
N GLN A 258 16.65 5.30 0.57
CA GLN A 258 16.15 5.15 1.93
C GLN A 258 14.63 4.93 2.04
N GLY A 259 14.21 4.45 3.21
CA GLY A 259 12.81 4.42 3.64
C GLY A 259 12.07 3.14 3.27
N ALA A 260 10.81 3.07 3.69
CA ALA A 260 9.94 1.94 3.43
C ALA A 260 9.43 1.93 1.97
N MET A 261 9.23 0.74 1.43
CA MET A 261 8.53 0.53 0.16
C MET A 261 7.52 -0.60 0.31
N ASN A 262 6.33 -0.39 -0.24
CA ASN A 262 5.24 -1.34 -0.32
C ASN A 262 5.02 -1.70 -1.80
N ILE A 263 5.14 -2.99 -2.14
CA ILE A 263 5.20 -3.43 -3.54
C ILE A 263 4.30 -4.64 -3.74
N GLU A 264 3.39 -4.55 -4.70
CA GLU A 264 2.55 -5.67 -5.13
C GLU A 264 3.18 -6.34 -6.37
N LEU A 265 3.31 -7.67 -6.35
CA LEU A 265 3.83 -8.47 -7.45
C LEU A 265 2.89 -9.62 -7.81
N ILE A 266 3.01 -10.11 -9.05
CA ILE A 266 2.38 -11.35 -9.50
C ILE A 266 3.47 -12.28 -10.03
N ALA A 267 3.46 -13.52 -9.54
CA ALA A 267 4.11 -14.63 -10.22
C ALA A 267 3.10 -15.28 -11.18
N ASN A 268 3.43 -15.34 -12.48
CA ASN A 268 2.61 -16.05 -13.45
C ASN A 268 2.83 -17.58 -13.34
N LYS A 269 2.03 -18.37 -14.07
CA LYS A 269 2.16 -19.84 -14.11
C LYS A 269 3.53 -20.36 -14.58
N SER A 270 4.27 -19.56 -15.33
CA SER A 270 5.64 -19.86 -15.79
C SER A 270 6.71 -19.52 -14.76
N GLY A 271 6.35 -18.80 -13.69
CA GLY A 271 7.25 -18.30 -12.66
C GLY A 271 7.86 -16.93 -12.95
N ASP A 272 7.43 -16.22 -13.99
CA ASP A 272 7.86 -14.85 -14.26
C ASP A 272 7.24 -13.88 -13.24
N ILE A 273 8.05 -12.95 -12.75
CA ILE A 273 7.66 -11.98 -11.72
C ILE A 273 7.36 -10.63 -12.35
N TYR A 274 6.11 -10.19 -12.23
CA TYR A 274 5.64 -8.89 -12.68
C TYR A 274 5.44 -7.96 -11.48
N ILE A 275 6.01 -6.75 -11.52
CA ILE A 275 5.76 -5.74 -10.49
C ILE A 275 4.51 -4.95 -10.89
N ILE A 276 3.46 -5.04 -10.09
CA ILE A 276 2.13 -4.53 -10.43
C ILE A 276 1.95 -3.10 -9.97
N ASP A 277 2.30 -2.82 -8.72
CA ASP A 277 2.19 -1.51 -8.08
C ASP A 277 3.35 -1.30 -7.10
N VAL A 278 3.71 -0.04 -6.87
CA VAL A 278 4.80 0.35 -5.97
C VAL A 278 4.47 1.66 -5.26
N GLY A 279 4.42 1.59 -3.94
CA GLY A 279 4.41 2.76 -3.07
C GLY A 279 5.80 2.95 -2.47
N PRO A 280 6.54 4.03 -2.79
CA PRO A 280 7.79 4.39 -2.12
C PRO A 280 7.53 5.00 -0.72
N ARG A 281 6.72 4.29 0.06
CA ARG A 281 6.20 4.64 1.39
C ARG A 281 5.81 3.35 2.11
N ASN A 282 5.52 3.46 3.40
CA ASN A 282 4.98 2.35 4.22
C ASN A 282 3.66 1.79 3.69
N GLY A 283 3.42 0.48 3.82
CA GLY A 283 2.12 -0.14 3.53
C GLY A 283 0.92 0.55 4.18
N GLY A 284 -0.23 0.51 3.51
CA GLY A 284 -1.51 0.90 4.13
C GLY A 284 -2.05 -0.19 5.05
N ASN A 285 -3.25 0.02 5.61
CA ASN A 285 -3.97 -1.00 6.39
C ASN A 285 -3.19 -1.63 7.56
N TYR A 286 -2.35 -0.85 8.25
CA TYR A 286 -1.48 -1.35 9.33
C TYR A 286 -0.47 -2.44 8.91
N LEU A 287 -0.16 -2.57 7.61
CA LEU A 287 0.95 -3.43 7.15
C LEU A 287 2.29 -3.14 7.85
N PRO A 288 2.69 -1.88 8.15
CA PRO A 288 3.94 -1.61 8.85
C PRO A 288 3.91 -2.12 10.29
N ARG A 289 2.78 -1.99 10.99
CA ARG A 289 2.58 -2.51 12.35
C ARG A 289 2.56 -4.04 12.36
N PHE A 290 1.88 -4.64 11.39
CA PHE A 290 1.94 -6.08 11.14
C PHE A 290 3.38 -6.55 10.91
N PHE A 291 4.12 -5.86 10.06
CA PHE A 291 5.51 -6.17 9.76
C PHE A 291 6.43 -5.95 10.97
N SER A 292 6.14 -4.98 11.84
CA SER A 292 6.85 -4.82 13.12
C SER A 292 6.68 -6.04 14.05
N TYR A 293 5.47 -6.60 14.15
CA TYR A 293 5.24 -7.82 14.94
C TYR A 293 6.01 -9.02 14.39
N ILE A 294 6.04 -9.18 13.07
CA ILE A 294 6.70 -10.30 12.41
C ILE A 294 8.23 -10.18 12.52
N SER A 295 8.76 -8.98 12.29
CA SER A 295 10.21 -8.74 12.25
C SER A 295 10.84 -8.56 13.64
N GLY A 296 10.05 -8.11 14.62
CA GLY A 296 10.52 -7.77 15.96
C GLY A 296 11.17 -6.39 16.07
N ASP A 297 11.19 -5.61 14.99
CA ASP A 297 11.69 -4.22 14.96
C ASP A 297 10.53 -3.24 14.74
N ASP A 298 10.69 -1.95 15.12
CA ASP A 298 9.67 -0.93 14.89
C ASP A 298 9.88 -0.22 13.54
N ILE A 299 9.11 -0.67 12.54
CA ILE A 299 9.15 -0.15 11.15
C ILE A 299 8.67 1.31 11.07
N VAL A 300 7.75 1.70 11.95
CA VAL A 300 7.18 3.05 11.97
C VAL A 300 8.20 4.03 12.53
N GLU A 301 8.85 3.68 13.64
CA GLU A 301 9.97 4.47 14.19
C GLU A 301 11.13 4.56 13.20
N ALA A 302 11.50 3.46 12.55
CA ALA A 302 12.57 3.46 11.54
C ALA A 302 12.30 4.45 10.40
N THR A 303 11.03 4.55 9.96
CA THR A 303 10.60 5.50 8.94
C THR A 303 10.84 6.94 9.37
N LEU A 304 10.48 7.28 10.61
CA LEU A 304 10.67 8.63 11.15
C LEU A 304 12.14 8.96 11.32
N ARG A 305 12.94 8.02 11.85
CA ARG A 305 14.38 8.18 12.08
C ARG A 305 15.12 8.51 10.80
N ILE A 306 14.90 7.71 9.74
CA ILE A 306 15.60 7.91 8.47
C ILE A 306 15.17 9.19 7.74
N ALA A 307 13.91 9.62 7.92
CA ALA A 307 13.40 10.87 7.36
C ALA A 307 14.08 12.10 7.96
N VAL A 308 14.57 12.01 9.21
CA VAL A 308 15.31 13.09 9.89
C VAL A 308 16.83 12.82 9.95
N GLY A 309 17.32 11.86 9.16
CA GLY A 309 18.75 11.57 8.96
C GLY A 309 19.39 10.73 10.06
N ASP A 310 18.61 10.15 10.97
CA ASP A 310 19.11 9.14 11.91
C ASP A 310 19.13 7.74 11.26
N PRO A 311 20.00 6.82 11.71
CA PRO A 311 19.94 5.44 11.28
C PRO A 311 18.58 4.81 11.60
N SER A 312 18.10 3.95 10.69
CA SER A 312 16.81 3.26 10.84
C SER A 312 16.70 2.49 12.16
N GLY A 313 17.81 1.89 12.60
CA GLY A 313 17.86 1.02 13.78
C GLY A 313 17.33 -0.39 13.53
N LEU A 314 16.92 -0.69 12.29
CA LEU A 314 16.43 -2.01 11.92
C LEU A 314 17.57 -3.02 11.84
N LYS A 315 17.24 -4.26 12.16
CA LYS A 315 18.09 -5.42 11.91
C LYS A 315 17.67 -6.06 10.59
N HIS A 316 18.54 -6.93 10.11
CA HIS A 316 18.19 -7.75 8.96
C HIS A 316 17.08 -8.74 9.32
N PHE A 317 16.02 -8.70 8.54
CA PHE A 317 14.88 -9.60 8.61
C PHE A 317 14.46 -9.99 7.19
N GLU A 318 14.04 -11.24 7.02
CA GLU A 318 13.55 -11.79 5.74
C GLU A 318 12.25 -12.58 5.92
N GLN A 319 12.19 -13.41 6.97
CA GLN A 319 11.10 -14.34 7.16
C GLN A 319 10.97 -14.77 8.62
N SER A 320 9.73 -14.83 9.12
CA SER A 320 9.40 -15.46 10.40
C SER A 320 9.41 -16.98 10.28
N LYS A 321 9.78 -17.64 11.37
CA LYS A 321 9.82 -19.10 11.49
C LYS A 321 8.83 -19.62 12.53
N ASP A 322 7.98 -18.75 13.06
CA ASP A 322 7.06 -19.02 14.15
C ASP A 322 5.62 -19.07 13.60
N GLY A 323 5.31 -20.12 12.85
CA GLY A 323 3.98 -20.34 12.26
C GLY A 323 3.55 -19.28 11.24
N LEU A 324 2.23 -19.06 11.15
CA LEU A 324 1.61 -18.12 10.22
C LEU A 324 1.16 -16.84 10.95
N TRP A 325 1.55 -15.70 10.41
CA TRP A 325 1.08 -14.38 10.80
C TRP A 325 0.04 -13.91 9.79
N VAL A 326 -1.05 -13.32 10.26
CA VAL A 326 -2.14 -12.87 9.40
C VAL A 326 -2.54 -11.43 9.73
N GLN A 327 -2.60 -10.58 8.71
CA GLN A 327 -3.41 -9.37 8.75
C GLN A 327 -4.75 -9.68 8.07
N PHE A 328 -5.83 -9.72 8.84
CA PHE A 328 -7.17 -10.03 8.36
C PHE A 328 -8.02 -8.76 8.28
N MET A 329 -8.56 -8.48 7.10
CA MET A 329 -9.46 -7.34 6.89
C MET A 329 -10.89 -7.71 7.26
N HIS A 330 -11.53 -6.87 8.06
CA HIS A 330 -12.94 -6.99 8.40
C HIS A 330 -13.77 -6.14 7.45
N TYR A 331 -14.81 -6.72 6.86
CA TYR A 331 -15.68 -6.04 5.92
C TYR A 331 -17.09 -6.59 5.97
N ALA A 332 -18.06 -5.74 5.64
CA ALA A 332 -19.44 -6.16 5.52
C ALA A 332 -19.68 -6.82 4.16
N GLN A 333 -20.59 -7.81 4.13
CA GLN A 333 -21.10 -8.39 2.89
C GLN A 333 -22.44 -7.77 2.47
N THR A 334 -23.12 -7.11 3.42
CA THR A 334 -24.41 -6.46 3.23
C THR A 334 -24.37 -5.08 3.85
N SER A 335 -25.16 -4.17 3.29
CA SER A 335 -25.38 -2.84 3.86
C SER A 335 -26.14 -2.94 5.20
N GLY A 336 -25.81 -2.09 6.17
CA GLY A 336 -26.52 -2.04 7.46
C GLY A 336 -25.70 -1.40 8.59
N ILE A 337 -26.12 -1.65 9.84
CA ILE A 337 -25.47 -1.06 11.02
C ILE A 337 -24.48 -2.05 11.66
N PHE A 338 -23.22 -1.64 11.78
CA PHE A 338 -22.18 -2.44 12.40
C PHE A 338 -22.31 -2.47 13.93
N ASN A 339 -22.43 -3.67 14.50
CA ASN A 339 -22.67 -3.90 15.93
C ASN A 339 -21.65 -4.87 16.56
N GLY A 340 -20.40 -4.82 16.08
CA GLY A 340 -19.29 -5.61 16.61
C GLY A 340 -19.10 -6.94 15.87
N PHE A 341 -18.44 -7.90 16.51
CA PHE A 341 -18.04 -9.15 15.89
C PHE A 341 -18.64 -10.37 16.60
N GLU A 342 -18.77 -11.46 15.84
CA GLU A 342 -18.87 -12.84 16.34
C GLU A 342 -17.58 -13.56 15.96
N PHE A 343 -16.91 -14.19 16.93
CA PHE A 343 -15.66 -14.89 16.69
C PHE A 343 -15.60 -16.25 17.37
N THR A 344 -14.81 -17.16 16.80
CA THR A 344 -14.57 -18.49 17.35
C THR A 344 -13.47 -18.47 18.42
N LYS A 345 -13.38 -19.53 19.24
CA LYS A 345 -12.26 -19.69 20.20
C LYS A 345 -10.89 -19.76 19.53
N GLU A 346 -10.84 -20.31 18.33
CA GLU A 346 -9.61 -20.40 17.55
C GLU A 346 -9.13 -18.99 17.14
N TYR A 347 -10.05 -18.12 16.72
CA TYR A 347 -9.73 -16.71 16.45
C TYR A 347 -9.23 -15.99 17.70
N GLU A 348 -9.94 -16.16 18.82
CA GLU A 348 -9.57 -15.55 20.10
C GLU A 348 -8.17 -15.99 20.56
N GLY A 349 -7.83 -17.27 20.38
CA GLY A 349 -6.50 -17.80 20.72
C GLY A 349 -5.37 -17.31 19.82
N ALA A 350 -5.67 -16.86 18.61
CA ALA A 350 -4.71 -16.32 17.65
C ALA A 350 -4.67 -14.78 17.64
N HIS A 351 -5.56 -14.10 18.35
CA HIS A 351 -5.71 -12.65 18.30
C HIS A 351 -4.52 -11.94 18.95
N VAL A 352 -3.91 -11.00 18.22
CA VAL A 352 -2.85 -10.12 18.72
C VAL A 352 -3.41 -8.72 18.97
N GLU A 353 -4.04 -8.13 17.95
CA GLU A 353 -4.56 -6.77 18.00
C GLU A 353 -5.67 -6.53 16.97
N THR A 354 -6.55 -5.56 17.20
CA THR A 354 -7.56 -5.10 16.24
C THR A 354 -7.59 -3.59 16.17
N HIS A 355 -7.66 -3.05 14.95
CA HIS A 355 -7.78 -1.64 14.66
C HIS A 355 -9.05 -1.39 13.84
N LEU A 356 -9.96 -0.56 14.33
CA LEU A 356 -11.22 -0.26 13.65
C LEU A 356 -11.16 1.11 12.96
N TYR A 357 -11.66 1.15 11.72
CA TYR A 357 -11.89 2.38 10.97
C TYR A 357 -13.33 2.89 11.13
N LYS A 358 -14.24 1.99 11.49
CA LYS A 358 -15.66 2.24 11.64
C LYS A 358 -16.06 1.98 13.09
N GLU A 359 -16.74 2.94 13.70
CA GLU A 359 -17.21 2.82 15.08
C GLU A 359 -18.44 1.91 15.18
N LEU A 360 -18.68 1.36 16.37
CA LEU A 360 -19.92 0.64 16.67
C LEU A 360 -21.12 1.56 16.47
N GLY A 361 -22.16 1.07 15.80
CA GLY A 361 -23.35 1.83 15.45
C GLY A 361 -23.23 2.62 14.14
N SER A 362 -22.05 2.62 13.49
CA SER A 362 -21.90 3.25 12.17
C SER A 362 -22.55 2.41 11.06
N HIS A 363 -22.97 3.11 10.00
CA HIS A 363 -23.43 2.47 8.77
C HIS A 363 -22.24 1.97 7.96
N VAL A 364 -22.35 0.76 7.43
CA VAL A 364 -21.32 0.11 6.60
C VAL A 364 -21.93 -0.41 5.31
N GLU A 365 -21.11 -0.45 4.26
CA GLU A 365 -21.48 -0.94 2.94
C GLU A 365 -20.68 -2.19 2.58
N PRO A 366 -21.13 -3.01 1.62
CA PRO A 366 -20.33 -4.08 1.05
C PRO A 366 -18.98 -3.59 0.52
N LEU A 367 -17.94 -4.43 0.62
CA LEU A 367 -16.57 -4.06 0.22
C LEU A 367 -16.45 -3.81 -1.30
N GLU A 368 -16.31 -2.55 -1.70
CA GLU A 368 -15.92 -2.18 -3.07
C GLU A 368 -14.46 -1.68 -3.15
N SER A 369 -13.95 -1.17 -2.04
CA SER A 369 -12.62 -0.58 -1.92
C SER A 369 -12.11 -0.70 -0.48
N ILE A 370 -10.83 -0.45 -0.27
CA ILE A 370 -10.23 -0.50 1.07
C ILE A 370 -10.93 0.46 2.06
N SER A 371 -11.51 1.57 1.60
CA SER A 371 -12.22 2.53 2.48
C SER A 371 -13.55 2.01 3.05
N ASP A 372 -14.08 0.92 2.48
CA ASP A 372 -15.30 0.26 2.95
C ASP A 372 -15.02 -0.76 4.05
N SER A 373 -13.74 -1.03 4.34
CA SER A 373 -13.34 -1.91 5.43
C SER A 373 -13.79 -1.36 6.79
N ILE A 374 -14.21 -2.28 7.66
CA ILE A 374 -14.59 -2.01 9.05
C ILE A 374 -13.34 -1.79 9.90
N GLY A 375 -12.29 -2.57 9.63
CA GLY A 375 -11.04 -2.55 10.37
C GLY A 375 -10.14 -3.70 9.94
N VAL A 376 -9.05 -3.88 10.69
CA VAL A 376 -8.10 -4.98 10.49
C VAL A 376 -7.77 -5.63 11.82
N SER A 377 -7.50 -6.93 11.80
CA SER A 377 -6.92 -7.65 12.94
C SER A 377 -5.59 -8.26 12.57
N LEU A 378 -4.68 -8.26 13.53
CA LEU A 378 -3.41 -8.96 13.46
C LEU A 378 -3.54 -10.24 14.26
N LEU A 379 -3.18 -11.37 13.65
CA LEU A 379 -3.33 -12.70 14.22
C LEU A 379 -2.02 -13.48 14.09
N HIS A 380 -1.78 -14.40 15.02
CA HIS A 380 -0.64 -15.30 15.03
C HIS A 380 -1.08 -16.74 15.29
N PHE A 381 -0.75 -17.62 14.35
CA PHE A 381 -1.07 -19.05 14.38
C PHE A 381 0.23 -19.86 14.43
N PRO A 382 0.81 -20.12 15.63
CA PRO A 382 2.13 -20.72 15.77
C PRO A 382 2.21 -22.17 15.27
N SER A 383 1.07 -22.89 15.25
CA SER A 383 0.99 -24.30 14.87
C SER A 383 0.49 -24.52 13.43
N GLU A 384 0.11 -23.47 12.71
CA GLU A 384 -0.38 -23.57 11.34
C GLU A 384 0.77 -23.51 10.33
N SER A 385 0.57 -24.19 9.20
CA SER A 385 1.55 -24.24 8.11
C SER A 385 0.93 -24.21 6.72
N ASP A 386 -0.40 -24.29 6.61
CA ASP A 386 -1.14 -24.22 5.34
C ASP A 386 -1.88 -22.88 5.25
N PRO A 387 -1.28 -21.86 4.61
CA PRO A 387 -1.87 -20.53 4.50
C PRO A 387 -3.12 -20.51 3.60
N GLY A 388 -3.23 -21.42 2.62
CA GLY A 388 -4.42 -21.53 1.79
C GLY A 388 -5.61 -22.04 2.60
N ALA A 389 -5.42 -23.12 3.36
CA ALA A 389 -6.46 -23.66 4.26
C ALA A 389 -6.87 -22.63 5.34
N LEU A 390 -5.89 -21.90 5.90
CA LEU A 390 -6.16 -20.84 6.86
C LEU A 390 -6.97 -19.69 6.23
N SER A 391 -6.57 -19.20 5.05
CA SER A 391 -7.28 -18.12 4.36
C SER A 391 -8.76 -18.45 4.09
N ALA A 392 -9.06 -19.71 3.74
CA ALA A 392 -10.40 -20.15 3.40
C ALA A 392 -11.34 -20.19 4.61
N ARG A 393 -10.81 -20.40 5.82
CA ARG A 393 -11.61 -20.48 7.05
C ARG A 393 -11.67 -19.18 7.85
N LEU A 394 -10.75 -18.22 7.66
CA LEU A 394 -10.73 -16.92 8.36
C LEU A 394 -12.08 -16.18 8.36
N PRO A 395 -12.83 -16.06 7.24
CA PRO A 395 -14.14 -15.37 7.25
C PRO A 395 -15.21 -16.07 8.09
N ALA A 396 -15.04 -17.36 8.40
CA ALA A 396 -15.92 -18.08 9.32
C ALA A 396 -15.47 -17.93 10.78
N MET A 397 -14.21 -17.57 11.01
CA MET A 397 -13.62 -17.43 12.35
C MET A 397 -13.96 -16.10 13.01
N CYS A 398 -14.13 -15.03 12.23
CA CYS A 398 -14.60 -13.74 12.72
C CYS A 398 -15.53 -13.09 11.70
N ARG A 399 -16.75 -12.75 12.13
CA ARG A 399 -17.81 -12.17 11.30
C ARG A 399 -18.31 -10.86 11.90
N PRO A 400 -18.41 -9.77 11.13
CA PRO A 400 -19.06 -8.58 11.61
C PRO A 400 -20.58 -8.81 11.74
N LYS A 401 -21.16 -8.31 12.83
CA LYS A 401 -22.61 -8.30 13.06
C LYS A 401 -23.19 -7.06 12.40
N ILE A 402 -23.92 -7.25 11.32
CA ILE A 402 -24.62 -6.20 10.59
C ILE A 402 -26.12 -6.38 10.79
N HIS A 403 -26.80 -5.34 11.28
CA HIS A 403 -28.24 -5.34 11.54
C HIS A 403 -29.02 -4.43 10.58
#